data_AF-A0A958BIL4-F1
#
_entry.id   AF-A0A958BIL4-F1
#
_cell.length_a   1.000
_cell.length_b   1.000
_cell.length_c   1.000
_cell.angle_alpha   90.00
_cell.angle_beta   90.00
_cell.angle_gamma   90.00
#
_symmetry.space_group_name_H-M   'P 1'
#
loop_
_entity.id
_entity.type
_entity.pdbx_description
1 polymer ?
#
loop_
_entity_poly.entity_id
_entity_poly.type
_entity_poly.pdbx_seq_one_letter_code
_entity_poly.pdbx_strand_id
1 'polypeptide(L)'
;MSEVFDAGRAQELVTQLENLYQKARAAVKTRVCEGDKVSAKLVEEHQMAAHAVAAMATEVEAARQMAAYGESQNGELEQRLATAYLAQVAHHFLTDITLSQAEKISVKEIGLTSAELHEFAGNEAVKAYLAAGARTEDYKKIVDLIREKDGKAGAFAINDETLEMIQDQFAKFSNDKVIPLAPEVHDQDKLIPIEIINEMAELGVFG
;
A
#
# COMPACT_ATOMS: atom_id res chain seq x y z
N MET A 1 -2.21 12.18 -25.44
CA MET A 1 -2.49 11.97 -24.02
C MET A 1 -1.25 11.32 -23.45
N SER A 2 -0.63 11.85 -22.38
CA SER A 2 0.49 11.13 -21.79
C SER A 2 -0.03 9.79 -21.25
N GLU A 3 0.78 8.76 -21.40
CA GLU A 3 0.51 7.45 -20.83
C GLU A 3 0.30 7.60 -19.33
N VAL A 4 -0.83 7.10 -18.82
CA VAL A 4 -1.23 7.26 -17.41
C VAL A 4 -0.36 6.40 -16.48
N PHE A 5 0.16 5.30 -17.01
CA PHE A 5 1.06 4.37 -16.36
C PHE A 5 2.06 3.86 -17.41
N ASP A 6 3.34 3.85 -17.06
CA ASP A 6 4.42 3.30 -17.89
C ASP A 6 5.12 2.24 -17.06
N ALA A 7 5.02 0.97 -17.48
CA ALA A 7 5.54 -0.18 -16.74
C ALA A 7 7.07 -0.14 -16.60
N GLY A 8 7.77 0.30 -17.65
CA GLY A 8 9.23 0.43 -17.60
C GLY A 8 9.68 1.48 -16.58
N ARG A 9 9.00 2.63 -16.55
CA ARG A 9 9.23 3.67 -15.53
C ARG A 9 8.77 3.23 -14.14
N ALA A 10 7.70 2.45 -14.02
CA ALA A 10 7.24 1.91 -12.74
C ALA A 10 8.33 1.02 -12.12
N GLN A 11 8.87 0.11 -12.91
CA GLN A 11 9.92 -0.81 -12.48
C GLN A 11 11.22 -0.07 -12.12
N GLU A 12 11.60 0.95 -12.88
CA GLU A 12 12.73 1.81 -12.56
C GLU A 12 12.50 2.58 -11.26
N LEU A 13 11.30 3.15 -11.05
CA LEU A 13 10.95 3.81 -9.79
C LEU A 13 11.07 2.86 -8.59
N VAL A 14 10.52 1.64 -8.69
CA VAL A 14 10.63 0.62 -7.62
C VAL A 14 12.10 0.32 -7.32
N THR A 15 12.94 0.22 -8.34
CA THR A 15 14.39 0.02 -8.17
C THR A 15 15.04 1.18 -7.41
N GLN A 16 14.66 2.43 -7.73
CA GLN A 16 15.16 3.61 -7.02
C GLN A 16 14.68 3.68 -5.56
N LEU A 17 13.42 3.32 -5.30
CA LEU A 17 12.88 3.22 -3.95
C LEU A 17 13.64 2.17 -3.13
N GLU A 18 13.90 0.99 -3.72
CA GLU A 18 14.67 -0.08 -3.07
C GLU A 18 16.11 0.37 -2.76
N ASN A 19 16.77 1.06 -3.69
CA ASN A 19 18.12 1.60 -3.46
C ASN A 19 18.15 2.59 -2.27
N LEU A 20 17.18 3.50 -2.20
CA LEU A 20 17.10 4.48 -1.11
C LEU A 20 16.75 3.80 0.23
N TYR A 21 15.87 2.81 0.21
CA TYR A 21 15.60 1.95 1.37
C TYR A 21 16.87 1.24 1.87
N GLN A 22 17.68 0.66 0.98
CA GLN A 22 18.91 -0.01 1.41
C GLN A 22 19.92 0.96 2.05
N LYS A 23 20.03 2.19 1.53
CA LYS A 23 20.83 3.27 2.13
C LYS A 23 20.34 3.60 3.54
N ALA A 24 19.03 3.82 3.72
CA ALA A 24 18.43 4.08 5.03
C ALA A 24 18.62 2.90 6.01
N ARG A 25 18.37 1.67 5.56
CA ARG A 25 18.56 0.46 6.35
C ARG A 25 20.00 0.30 6.80
N ALA A 26 20.98 0.53 5.91
CA ALA A 26 22.38 0.47 6.25
C ALA A 26 22.75 1.52 7.31
N ALA A 27 22.25 2.75 7.17
CA ALA A 27 22.49 3.81 8.14
C ALA A 27 21.89 3.50 9.51
N VAL A 28 20.63 3.04 9.58
CA VAL A 28 19.99 2.64 10.84
C VAL A 28 20.68 1.42 11.46
N LYS A 29 21.13 0.46 10.65
CA LYS A 29 21.88 -0.72 11.13
C LYS A 29 23.10 -0.34 11.97
N THR A 30 23.81 0.75 11.62
CA THR A 30 24.97 1.23 12.38
C THR A 30 24.64 1.67 13.81
N ARG A 31 23.36 1.98 14.08
CA ARG A 31 22.87 2.47 15.37
C ARG A 31 22.24 1.38 16.23
N VAL A 32 21.69 0.34 15.59
CA VAL A 32 20.93 -0.72 16.27
C VAL A 32 21.70 -2.03 16.47
N CYS A 33 22.98 -2.08 16.09
CA CYS A 33 23.81 -3.28 16.21
C CYS A 33 24.98 -3.09 17.18
N GLU A 34 25.33 -4.17 17.87
CA GLU A 34 26.59 -4.34 18.62
C GLU A 34 27.46 -5.36 17.87
N GLY A 35 28.50 -4.86 17.19
CA GLY A 35 29.24 -5.65 16.21
C GLY A 35 28.31 -6.09 15.07
N ASP A 36 28.25 -7.40 14.80
CA ASP A 36 27.42 -7.96 13.73
C ASP A 36 25.99 -8.33 14.16
N LYS A 37 25.65 -8.15 15.45
CA LYS A 37 24.35 -8.57 16.01
C LYS A 37 23.46 -7.37 16.30
N VAL A 38 22.18 -7.49 15.96
CA VAL A 38 21.15 -6.52 16.35
C VAL A 38 20.98 -6.58 17.87
N SER A 39 21.05 -5.41 18.54
CA SER A 39 20.88 -5.27 19.99
C SER A 39 19.47 -4.80 20.29
N ALA A 40 18.71 -5.60 21.06
CA ALA A 40 17.34 -5.23 21.45
C ALA A 40 17.27 -3.89 22.18
N LYS A 41 18.27 -3.62 23.04
CA LYS A 41 18.41 -2.35 23.76
C LYS A 41 18.58 -1.18 22.79
N LEU A 42 19.45 -1.31 21.79
CA LEU A 42 19.68 -0.23 20.81
C LEU A 42 18.50 -0.06 19.85
N VAL A 43 17.78 -1.13 19.52
CA VAL A 43 16.51 -1.05 18.78
C VAL A 43 15.47 -0.27 19.59
N GLU A 44 15.36 -0.50 20.89
CA GLU A 44 14.45 0.25 21.76
C GLU A 44 14.85 1.74 21.87
N GLU A 45 16.14 2.02 22.03
CA GLU A 45 16.67 3.39 22.07
C GLU A 45 16.46 4.15 20.74
N HIS A 46 16.51 3.44 19.61
CA HIS A 46 16.31 4.00 18.27
C HIS A 46 15.01 3.51 17.61
N GLN A 47 13.96 3.28 18.41
CA GLN A 47 12.73 2.60 17.96
C GLN A 47 12.09 3.27 16.75
N MET A 48 12.00 4.60 16.73
CA MET A 48 11.39 5.32 15.60
C MET A 48 12.16 5.08 14.29
N ALA A 49 13.49 5.09 14.33
CA ALA A 49 14.31 4.84 13.15
C ALA A 49 14.23 3.37 12.70
N ALA A 50 14.20 2.43 13.66
CA ALA A 50 14.03 1.00 13.37
C ALA A 50 12.65 0.71 12.76
N HIS A 51 11.59 1.33 13.28
CA HIS A 51 10.23 1.20 12.74
C HIS A 51 10.13 1.84 11.35
N ALA A 52 10.74 3.01 11.14
CA ALA A 52 10.76 3.68 9.84
C ALA A 52 11.36 2.83 8.73
N VAL A 53 12.49 2.15 8.97
CA VAL A 53 13.07 1.26 7.95
C VAL A 53 12.21 0.01 7.71
N ALA A 54 11.46 -0.46 8.70
CA ALA A 54 10.47 -1.52 8.50
C ALA A 54 9.25 -1.03 7.66
N ALA A 55 8.77 0.18 7.93
CA ALA A 55 7.72 0.82 7.14
C ALA A 55 8.18 1.06 5.69
N MET A 56 9.39 1.58 5.47
CA MET A 56 9.97 1.72 4.13
C MET A 56 10.08 0.38 3.41
N ALA A 57 10.50 -0.69 4.08
CA ALA A 57 10.56 -2.03 3.47
C ALA A 57 9.17 -2.49 2.99
N THR A 58 8.14 -2.20 3.80
CA THR A 58 6.74 -2.51 3.48
C THR A 58 6.25 -1.69 2.29
N GLU A 59 6.55 -0.38 2.26
CA GLU A 59 6.19 0.50 1.14
C GLU A 59 6.92 0.12 -0.16
N VAL A 60 8.18 -0.32 -0.10
CA VAL A 60 8.91 -0.84 -1.27
C VAL A 60 8.25 -2.11 -1.81
N GLU A 61 7.88 -3.04 -0.93
CA GLU A 61 7.18 -4.26 -1.36
C GLU A 61 5.81 -3.91 -1.96
N ALA A 62 5.02 -3.08 -1.30
CA ALA A 62 3.74 -2.64 -1.82
C ALA A 62 3.87 -1.87 -3.14
N ALA A 63 4.91 -1.05 -3.31
CA ALA A 63 5.19 -0.38 -4.58
C ALA A 63 5.51 -1.39 -5.69
N ARG A 64 6.28 -2.45 -5.39
CA ARG A 64 6.54 -3.55 -6.33
C ARG A 64 5.25 -4.24 -6.75
N GLN A 65 4.38 -4.57 -5.80
CA GLN A 65 3.09 -5.20 -6.09
C GLN A 65 2.16 -4.28 -6.87
N MET A 66 2.13 -2.98 -6.54
CA MET A 66 1.30 -1.99 -7.25
C MET A 66 1.81 -1.71 -8.66
N ALA A 67 3.12 -1.75 -8.90
CA ALA A 67 3.69 -1.68 -10.25
C ALA A 67 3.28 -2.90 -11.09
N ALA A 68 3.42 -4.11 -10.54
CA ALA A 68 2.97 -5.33 -11.21
C ALA A 68 1.44 -5.34 -11.45
N TYR A 69 0.66 -4.83 -10.50
CA TYR A 69 -0.78 -4.64 -10.65
C TYR A 69 -1.10 -3.69 -11.81
N GLY A 70 -0.50 -2.49 -11.84
CA GLY A 70 -0.71 -1.52 -12.91
C GLY A 70 -0.30 -2.02 -14.30
N GLU A 71 0.73 -2.88 -14.38
CA GLU A 71 1.15 -3.54 -15.61
C GLU A 71 0.20 -4.67 -16.03
N SER A 72 -0.22 -5.52 -15.08
CA SER A 72 -1.11 -6.65 -15.35
C SER A 72 -2.53 -6.22 -15.73
N GLN A 73 -2.98 -5.08 -15.22
CA GLN A 73 -4.32 -4.56 -15.47
C GLN A 73 -4.30 -3.52 -16.60
N ASN A 74 -5.01 -3.80 -17.69
CA ASN A 74 -5.14 -2.89 -18.84
C ASN A 74 -6.22 -1.79 -18.65
N GLY A 75 -6.77 -1.65 -17.45
CA GLY A 75 -7.85 -0.71 -17.16
C GLY A 75 -7.35 0.65 -16.68
N GLU A 76 -7.99 1.73 -17.12
CA GLU A 76 -7.59 3.10 -16.76
C GLU A 76 -7.66 3.34 -15.24
N LEU A 77 -8.67 2.79 -14.56
CA LEU A 77 -8.81 2.95 -13.10
C LEU A 77 -7.64 2.29 -12.38
N GLU A 78 -7.32 1.06 -12.74
CA GLU A 78 -6.29 0.24 -12.14
C GLU A 78 -4.90 0.88 -12.34
N GLN A 79 -4.62 1.37 -13.54
CA GLN A 79 -3.40 2.12 -13.85
C GLN A 79 -3.30 3.44 -13.06
N ARG A 80 -4.40 4.18 -12.89
CA ARG A 80 -4.40 5.42 -12.08
C ARG A 80 -4.19 5.14 -10.59
N LEU A 81 -4.77 4.07 -10.07
CA LEU A 81 -4.55 3.64 -8.68
C LEU A 81 -3.08 3.31 -8.44
N ALA A 82 -2.47 2.54 -9.35
CA ALA A 82 -1.04 2.23 -9.30
C ALA A 82 -0.18 3.51 -9.37
N THR A 83 -0.44 4.39 -10.34
CA THR A 83 0.31 5.65 -10.49
C THR A 83 0.19 6.56 -9.27
N ALA A 84 -1.02 6.70 -8.71
CA ALA A 84 -1.24 7.53 -7.52
C ALA A 84 -0.49 6.97 -6.30
N TYR A 85 -0.53 5.66 -6.08
CA TYR A 85 0.18 5.01 -4.98
C TYR A 85 1.71 5.16 -5.12
N LEU A 86 2.25 4.84 -6.30
CA LEU A 86 3.69 4.95 -6.58
C LEU A 86 4.21 6.38 -6.40
N ALA A 87 3.43 7.38 -6.84
CA ALA A 87 3.76 8.78 -6.64
C ALA A 87 3.77 9.18 -5.15
N GLN A 88 2.82 8.68 -4.36
CA GLN A 88 2.78 8.92 -2.90
C GLN A 88 4.00 8.34 -2.19
N VAL A 89 4.38 7.10 -2.49
CA VAL A 89 5.57 6.46 -1.90
C VAL A 89 6.84 7.25 -2.25
N ALA A 90 6.98 7.69 -3.50
CA ALA A 90 8.11 8.54 -3.91
C ALA A 90 8.15 9.88 -3.14
N HIS A 91 6.99 10.48 -2.86
CA HIS A 91 6.92 11.68 -2.02
C HIS A 91 7.34 11.42 -0.57
N HIS A 92 6.84 10.35 0.08
CA HIS A 92 7.22 10.00 1.45
C HIS A 92 8.72 9.77 1.58
N PHE A 93 9.32 9.06 0.62
CA PHE A 93 10.76 8.78 0.59
C PHE A 93 11.64 10.01 0.36
N LEU A 94 11.04 11.15 0.00
CA LEU A 94 11.73 12.45 -0.09
C LEU A 94 11.60 13.31 1.17
N THR A 95 10.58 13.07 2.02
CA THR A 95 10.24 13.98 3.12
C THR A 95 10.25 13.30 4.48
N ASP A 96 9.28 12.44 4.72
CA ASP A 96 8.99 11.81 6.00
C ASP A 96 8.29 10.47 5.80
N ILE A 97 8.64 9.52 6.67
CA ILE A 97 7.95 8.23 6.76
C ILE A 97 6.86 8.36 7.81
N THR A 98 5.62 8.09 7.42
CA THR A 98 4.45 8.11 8.31
C THR A 98 4.29 6.74 8.96
N LEU A 99 4.37 6.68 10.29
CA LEU A 99 4.19 5.45 11.07
C LEU A 99 2.77 5.35 11.63
N SER A 100 2.21 6.49 12.03
CA SER A 100 0.84 6.62 12.51
C SER A 100 0.31 8.04 12.25
N GLN A 101 -0.92 8.34 12.69
CA GLN A 101 -1.49 9.68 12.54
C GLN A 101 -0.68 10.77 13.27
N ALA A 102 -0.02 10.42 14.37
CA ALA A 102 0.75 11.34 15.19
C ALA A 102 2.27 11.13 15.08
N GLU A 103 2.72 10.05 14.44
CA GLU A 103 4.13 9.69 14.37
C GLU A 103 4.63 9.73 12.94
N LYS A 104 5.50 10.71 12.68
CA LYS A 104 6.23 10.88 11.44
C LYS A 104 7.69 11.11 11.76
N ILE A 105 8.56 10.57 10.92
CA ILE A 105 10.01 10.70 11.07
C ILE A 105 10.62 11.20 9.78
N SER A 106 11.45 12.23 9.86
CA SER A 106 12.14 12.74 8.69
C SER A 106 13.10 11.69 8.11
N VAL A 107 13.20 11.63 6.79
CA VAL A 107 14.20 10.79 6.09
C VAL A 107 15.64 11.05 6.53
N LYS A 108 15.94 12.26 7.03
CA LYS A 108 17.27 12.60 7.57
C LYS A 108 17.55 11.91 8.89
N GLU A 109 16.52 11.66 9.71
CA GLU A 109 16.67 10.98 11.00
C GLU A 109 16.98 9.51 10.82
N ILE A 110 16.63 8.90 9.69
CA ILE A 110 17.04 7.53 9.33
C ILE A 110 18.35 7.48 8.53
N GLY A 111 19.07 8.61 8.46
CA GLY A 111 20.43 8.68 7.93
C GLY A 111 20.55 8.91 6.42
N LEU A 112 19.45 9.26 5.73
CA LEU A 112 19.52 9.67 4.32
C LEU A 112 20.08 11.08 4.20
N THR A 113 21.07 11.23 3.32
CA THR A 113 21.77 12.49 3.09
C THR A 113 21.09 13.34 2.02
N SER A 114 21.32 14.66 2.04
CA SER A 114 20.79 15.56 1.00
C SER A 114 21.26 15.19 -0.41
N ALA A 115 22.46 14.61 -0.56
CA ALA A 115 22.98 14.18 -1.85
C ALA A 115 22.23 12.96 -2.38
N GLU A 116 21.94 11.96 -1.54
CA GLU A 116 21.17 10.77 -1.91
C GLU A 116 19.72 11.12 -2.26
N LEU A 117 19.10 12.04 -1.51
CA LEU A 117 17.76 12.54 -1.80
C LEU A 117 17.72 13.32 -3.13
N HIS A 118 18.76 14.12 -3.40
CA HIS A 118 18.89 14.85 -4.67
C HIS A 118 19.09 13.91 -5.86
N GLU A 119 19.92 12.87 -5.70
CA GLU A 119 20.11 11.82 -6.70
C GLU A 119 18.79 11.10 -7.00
N PHE A 120 18.06 10.67 -5.95
CA PHE A 120 16.76 10.02 -6.08
C PHE A 120 15.74 10.92 -6.82
N ALA A 121 15.56 12.17 -6.37
CA ALA A 121 14.69 13.15 -7.04
C ALA A 121 15.14 13.50 -8.47
N GLY A 122 16.43 13.31 -8.76
CA GLY A 122 17.05 13.59 -10.05
C GLY A 122 16.79 12.52 -11.12
N ASN A 123 16.39 11.31 -10.72
CA ASN A 123 16.09 10.21 -11.64
C ASN A 123 14.82 10.50 -12.47
N GLU A 124 14.85 10.19 -13.76
CA GLU A 124 13.75 10.52 -14.69
C GLU A 124 12.46 9.75 -14.40
N ALA A 125 12.53 8.49 -13.97
CA ALA A 125 11.34 7.73 -13.58
C ALA A 125 10.70 8.31 -12.32
N VAL A 126 11.53 8.68 -11.33
CA VAL A 126 11.07 9.34 -10.10
C VAL A 126 10.38 10.67 -10.42
N LYS A 127 11.00 11.54 -11.23
CA LYS A 127 10.38 12.80 -11.68
C LYS A 127 9.06 12.57 -12.40
N ALA A 128 9.00 11.58 -13.28
CA ALA A 128 7.80 11.27 -14.05
C ALA A 128 6.62 10.92 -13.13
N TYR A 129 6.82 10.03 -12.14
CA TYR A 129 5.74 9.66 -11.20
C TYR A 129 5.37 10.78 -10.23
N LEU A 130 6.35 11.54 -9.73
CA LEU A 130 6.09 12.73 -8.90
C LEU A 130 5.26 13.78 -9.66
N ALA A 131 5.41 13.86 -10.98
CA ALA A 131 4.62 14.77 -11.82
C ALA A 131 3.26 14.19 -12.24
N ALA A 132 3.16 12.86 -12.36
CA ALA A 132 2.00 12.17 -12.94
C ALA A 132 0.90 11.81 -11.92
N GLY A 133 1.22 11.73 -10.63
CA GLY A 133 0.29 11.23 -9.61
C GLY A 133 0.13 12.15 -8.40
N ALA A 134 -0.74 11.71 -7.50
CA ALA A 134 -0.99 12.30 -6.18
C ALA A 134 -1.48 13.77 -6.16
N ARG A 135 -2.00 14.30 -7.28
CA ARG A 135 -2.65 15.62 -7.31
C ARG A 135 -4.16 15.47 -7.15
N THR A 136 -4.82 16.53 -6.69
CA THR A 136 -6.29 16.57 -6.53
C THR A 136 -7.04 16.17 -7.80
N GLU A 137 -6.54 16.53 -8.98
CA GLU A 137 -7.14 16.14 -10.26
C GLU A 137 -7.04 14.65 -10.55
N ASP A 138 -5.93 14.00 -10.17
CA ASP A 138 -5.74 12.56 -10.35
C ASP A 138 -6.72 11.78 -9.47
N TYR A 139 -6.88 12.18 -8.20
CA TYR A 139 -7.86 11.58 -7.29
C TYR A 139 -9.30 11.79 -7.75
N LYS A 140 -9.65 12.97 -8.27
CA LYS A 140 -10.98 13.22 -8.84
C LYS A 140 -11.28 12.25 -9.98
N LYS A 141 -10.33 12.06 -10.90
CA LYS A 141 -10.52 11.13 -12.02
C LYS A 141 -10.66 9.68 -11.55
N ILE A 142 -9.91 9.26 -10.52
CA ILE A 142 -10.09 7.94 -9.88
C ILE A 142 -11.52 7.81 -9.33
N VAL A 143 -12.00 8.81 -8.60
CA VAL A 143 -13.36 8.80 -8.02
C VAL A 143 -14.43 8.77 -9.11
N ASP A 144 -14.27 9.52 -10.20
CA ASP A 144 -15.21 9.51 -11.32
C ASP A 144 -15.27 8.12 -11.97
N LEU A 145 -14.12 7.47 -12.19
CA LEU A 145 -14.06 6.10 -12.73
C LEU A 145 -14.71 5.07 -11.79
N ILE A 146 -14.54 5.22 -10.46
CA ILE A 146 -15.20 4.34 -9.48
C ILE A 146 -16.72 4.52 -9.55
N ARG A 147 -17.22 5.75 -9.70
CA ARG A 147 -18.66 6.02 -9.85
C ARG A 147 -19.22 5.45 -11.15
N GLU A 148 -18.48 5.54 -12.25
CA GLU A 148 -18.84 4.92 -13.53
C GLU A 148 -18.91 3.38 -13.44
N LYS A 149 -18.21 2.77 -12.48
CA LYS A 149 -18.23 1.33 -12.18
C LYS A 149 -19.17 0.95 -11.02
N ASP A 150 -20.25 1.71 -10.79
CA ASP A 150 -21.22 1.47 -9.70
C ASP A 150 -20.58 1.36 -8.30
N GLY A 151 -19.50 2.11 -8.06
CA GLY A 151 -18.79 2.10 -6.78
C GLY A 151 -17.72 1.01 -6.65
N LYS A 152 -17.48 0.18 -7.67
CA LYS A 152 -16.44 -0.86 -7.63
C LYS A 152 -15.04 -0.24 -7.76
N ALA A 153 -14.14 -0.60 -6.86
CA ALA A 153 -12.80 -0.02 -6.72
C ALA A 153 -11.75 -0.49 -7.75
N GLY A 154 -12.15 -1.22 -8.80
CA GLY A 154 -11.26 -1.81 -9.79
C GLY A 154 -11.15 -3.33 -9.66
N ALA A 155 -10.34 -3.94 -10.52
CA ALA A 155 -10.09 -5.39 -10.49
C ALA A 155 -9.21 -5.78 -9.28
N PHE A 156 -9.48 -6.94 -8.66
CA PHE A 156 -8.63 -7.46 -7.58
C PHE A 156 -7.41 -8.25 -8.08
N ALA A 157 -7.32 -8.51 -9.38
CA ALA A 157 -6.24 -9.28 -10.01
C ALA A 157 -5.98 -10.65 -9.35
N ILE A 158 -7.06 -11.34 -8.93
CA ILE A 158 -6.99 -12.66 -8.28
C ILE A 158 -6.51 -13.72 -9.29
N ASN A 159 -6.90 -13.59 -10.56
CA ASN A 159 -6.47 -14.43 -11.68
C ASN A 159 -6.75 -15.94 -11.45
N ASP A 160 -7.79 -16.26 -10.69
CA ASP A 160 -8.27 -17.61 -10.43
C ASP A 160 -9.80 -17.60 -10.38
N GLU A 161 -10.44 -18.23 -11.36
CA GLU A 161 -11.90 -18.25 -11.50
C GLU A 161 -12.59 -18.86 -10.27
N THR A 162 -11.96 -19.84 -9.61
CA THR A 162 -12.54 -20.47 -8.42
C THR A 162 -12.52 -19.50 -7.24
N LEU A 163 -11.41 -18.79 -7.04
CA LEU A 163 -11.31 -17.78 -5.99
C LEU A 163 -12.23 -16.57 -6.26
N GLU A 164 -12.42 -16.19 -7.52
CA GLU A 164 -13.39 -15.15 -7.91
C GLU A 164 -14.83 -15.58 -7.62
N MET A 165 -15.20 -16.81 -7.98
CA MET A 165 -16.51 -17.37 -7.64
C MET A 165 -16.74 -17.42 -6.12
N ILE A 166 -15.71 -17.80 -5.35
CA ILE A 166 -15.76 -17.82 -3.89
C ILE A 166 -15.95 -16.38 -3.35
N GLN A 167 -15.21 -15.41 -3.87
CA GLN A 167 -15.36 -14.00 -3.50
C GLN A 167 -16.79 -13.51 -3.74
N ASP A 168 -17.36 -13.79 -4.92
CA ASP A 168 -18.74 -13.40 -5.26
C ASP A 168 -19.77 -14.07 -4.35
N GLN A 169 -19.58 -15.35 -4.04
CA GLN A 169 -20.45 -16.09 -3.12
C GLN A 169 -20.49 -15.43 -1.73
N PHE A 170 -19.33 -15.10 -1.16
CA PHE A 170 -19.24 -14.47 0.16
C PHE A 170 -19.65 -13.00 0.14
N ALA A 171 -19.41 -12.27 -0.95
CA ALA A 171 -19.91 -10.91 -1.11
C ALA A 171 -21.44 -10.89 -1.12
N LYS A 172 -22.08 -11.82 -1.84
CA LYS A 172 -23.53 -11.98 -1.84
C LYS A 172 -24.07 -12.36 -0.46
N PHE A 173 -23.47 -13.34 0.21
CA PHE A 173 -23.85 -13.70 1.58
C PHE A 173 -23.76 -12.50 2.53
N SER A 174 -22.69 -11.72 2.44
CA SER A 174 -22.51 -10.52 3.27
C SER A 174 -23.59 -9.48 3.01
N ASN A 175 -23.90 -9.20 1.73
CA ASN A 175 -24.93 -8.24 1.34
C ASN A 175 -26.34 -8.67 1.77
N ASP A 176 -26.67 -9.95 1.62
CA ASP A 176 -28.01 -10.47 1.86
C ASP A 176 -28.28 -10.75 3.35
N LYS A 177 -27.24 -11.16 4.11
CA LYS A 177 -27.40 -11.72 5.46
C LYS A 177 -26.70 -10.91 6.55
N VAL A 178 -25.51 -10.38 6.28
CA VAL A 178 -24.69 -9.73 7.33
C VAL A 178 -24.99 -8.24 7.43
N ILE A 179 -24.89 -7.50 6.32
CA ILE A 179 -25.05 -6.03 6.27
C ILE A 179 -26.42 -5.59 6.84
N PRO A 180 -27.56 -6.23 6.52
CA PRO A 180 -28.85 -5.79 7.04
C PRO A 180 -29.00 -5.94 8.56
N LEU A 181 -28.27 -6.89 9.16
CA LEU A 181 -28.35 -7.19 10.59
C LEU A 181 -27.31 -6.43 11.42
N ALA A 182 -26.21 -6.00 10.80
CA ALA A 182 -25.07 -5.38 11.49
C ALA A 182 -25.46 -4.16 12.36
N PRO A 183 -26.32 -3.22 11.91
CA PRO A 183 -26.73 -2.09 12.75
C PRO A 183 -27.45 -2.53 14.03
N GLU A 184 -28.41 -3.45 13.93
CA GLU A 184 -29.17 -3.91 15.09
C GLU A 184 -28.28 -4.67 16.08
N VAL A 185 -27.39 -5.52 15.57
CA VAL A 185 -26.43 -6.26 16.39
C VAL A 185 -25.55 -5.30 17.18
N HIS A 186 -25.04 -4.25 16.52
CA HIS A 186 -24.23 -3.22 17.16
C HIS A 186 -25.02 -2.40 18.18
N ASP A 187 -26.17 -1.84 17.77
CA ASP A 187 -26.97 -0.93 18.59
C ASP A 187 -27.48 -1.60 19.87
N GLN A 188 -27.70 -2.92 19.83
CA GLN A 188 -28.24 -3.69 20.95
C GLN A 188 -27.19 -4.52 21.70
N ASP A 189 -25.90 -4.36 21.39
CA ASP A 189 -24.79 -5.13 21.97
C ASP A 189 -25.06 -6.66 21.96
N LYS A 190 -25.63 -7.13 20.85
CA LYS A 190 -25.97 -8.54 20.67
C LYS A 190 -24.75 -9.31 20.18
N LEU A 191 -24.73 -10.60 20.49
CA LEU A 191 -23.87 -11.53 19.77
C LEU A 191 -24.30 -11.64 18.30
N ILE A 192 -23.36 -12.03 17.44
CA ILE A 192 -23.68 -12.42 16.06
C ILE A 192 -24.75 -13.52 16.11
N PRO A 193 -25.87 -13.39 15.39
CA PRO A 193 -26.95 -14.39 15.41
C PRO A 193 -26.44 -15.78 15.05
N ILE A 194 -26.92 -16.80 15.77
CA ILE A 194 -26.48 -18.18 15.56
C ILE A 194 -26.85 -18.69 14.16
N GLU A 195 -27.91 -18.13 13.57
CA GLU A 195 -28.35 -18.41 12.21
C GLU A 195 -27.26 -18.05 11.18
N ILE A 196 -26.55 -16.93 11.37
CA ILE A 196 -25.42 -16.55 10.50
C ILE A 196 -24.29 -17.57 10.62
N ILE A 197 -23.98 -18.02 11.83
CA ILE A 197 -22.94 -19.02 12.07
C ILE A 197 -23.33 -20.36 11.43
N ASN A 198 -24.58 -20.78 11.57
CA ASN A 198 -25.10 -22.00 10.97
C ASN A 198 -25.04 -21.94 9.42
N GLU A 199 -25.46 -20.83 8.81
CA GLU A 199 -25.36 -20.66 7.36
C GLU A 199 -23.89 -20.67 6.89
N MET A 200 -22.96 -20.04 7.61
CA MET A 200 -21.53 -20.12 7.30
C MET A 200 -20.97 -21.55 7.42
N ALA A 201 -21.47 -22.34 8.37
CA ALA A 201 -21.10 -23.75 8.49
C ALA A 201 -21.61 -24.58 7.31
N GLU A 202 -22.84 -24.33 6.83
CA GLU A 202 -23.37 -24.98 5.62
C GLU A 202 -22.58 -24.62 4.36
N LEU A 203 -21.99 -23.42 4.32
CA LEU A 203 -21.07 -22.99 3.26
C LEU A 203 -19.65 -23.58 3.37
N GLY A 204 -19.37 -24.39 4.40
CA GLY A 204 -18.08 -25.06 4.58
C GLY A 204 -16.96 -24.16 5.10
N VAL A 205 -17.29 -23.00 5.71
CA VAL A 205 -16.28 -22.05 6.22
C VAL A 205 -15.41 -22.65 7.33
N PHE A 206 -15.96 -23.59 8.10
CA PHE A 206 -15.30 -24.15 9.29
C PHE A 206 -14.57 -25.48 9.05
N GLY A 207 -14.45 -25.92 7.78
CA GLY A 207 -13.89 -27.23 7.40
C GLY A 207 -14.88 -28.38 7.58
#